data_AF-A0A9P9FT44-F1
#
_entry.id   AF-A0A9P9FT44-F1
#
_cell.length_a   1.000
_cell.length_b   1.000
_cell.length_c   1.000
_cell.angle_alpha   90.00
_cell.angle_beta   90.00
_cell.angle_gamma   90.00
#
_symmetry.space_group_name_H-M   'P 1'
#
loop_
_entity.id
_entity.type
_entity.pdbx_description
1 polymer ?
#
loop_
_entity_poly.entity_id
_entity_poly.type
_entity_poly.pdbx_seq_one_letter_code
_entity_poly.pdbx_strand_id
1 'polypeptide(L)'
;MTLPFYAFSTIDAPDIRTIPQHEGKGSVLLRNRDELAFLSPSHYLNADSSPQAQAYLHDTVCSIMITGQDDNYWTCFCFNEDSFEERDQQRLQTEDDTEQDGGAGDPITGTEETVASIFPRTYGLQALVSFLKTICEHQCMLQERFEESLTFFTKDLLQLRIKEIGPKEIHKWGKAFRSTSAQITARNTNILDKLKVFLDVEVGLDADAIPRGRLFQSLQDDPIAMRLLREIDDIRKDILEANQELIRYKETCDEFRRERKTDQFEEGHSLANEAQKLQQLLKAIAALQIVLSILTLAAQLFSAWGVSSRVGFIILVLFIVVICIISSVVFFWMLWKGRLVQLFQKVRYGHQ
;
A
#
# COMPACT_ATOMS: atom_id res chain seq x y z
N MET A 1 21.10 23.81 -0.66
CA MET A 1 20.66 22.41 -0.58
C MET A 1 19.22 22.29 -1.07
N THR A 2 18.88 21.21 -1.77
CA THR A 2 17.53 20.94 -2.29
C THR A 2 17.01 19.61 -1.77
N LEU A 3 15.90 19.63 -1.04
CA LEU A 3 15.29 18.50 -0.34
C LEU A 3 13.89 18.24 -0.92
N PRO A 4 13.75 17.28 -1.84
CA PRO A 4 12.43 16.82 -2.26
C PRO A 4 11.84 15.91 -1.18
N PHE A 5 10.58 16.12 -0.83
CA PHE A 5 9.86 15.36 0.19
C PHE A 5 8.39 15.19 -0.20
N TYR A 6 7.66 14.36 0.56
CA TYR A 6 6.22 14.25 0.41
C TYR A 6 5.52 15.00 1.53
N ALA A 7 4.65 15.94 1.18
CA ALA A 7 3.80 16.64 2.13
C ALA A 7 2.46 15.92 2.27
N PHE A 8 1.99 15.83 3.51
CA PHE A 8 0.63 15.42 3.83
C PHE A 8 -0.28 16.65 3.86
N SER A 9 -1.43 16.58 3.21
CA SER A 9 -2.45 17.64 3.28
C SER A 9 -3.85 17.06 3.24
N THR A 10 -4.80 17.78 3.85
CA THR A 10 -6.24 17.51 3.70
C THR A 10 -6.88 18.30 2.55
N ILE A 11 -6.12 19.21 1.94
CA ILE A 11 -6.57 20.08 0.87
C ILE A 11 -6.22 19.45 -0.47
N ASP A 12 -7.23 19.37 -1.35
CA ASP A 12 -7.02 18.95 -2.73
C ASP A 12 -6.47 20.11 -3.57
N ALA A 13 -5.14 20.23 -3.61
CA ALA A 13 -4.42 21.25 -4.37
C ALA A 13 -3.54 20.59 -5.45
N PRO A 14 -4.09 20.19 -6.62
CA PRO A 14 -3.28 19.64 -7.69
C PRO A 14 -2.33 20.70 -8.29
N ASP A 15 -1.12 20.29 -8.64
CA ASP A 15 -0.20 21.16 -9.36
C ASP A 15 -0.74 21.45 -10.77
N ILE A 16 -0.81 22.73 -11.13
CA ILE A 16 -1.26 23.20 -12.45
C ILE A 16 -0.09 23.39 -13.42
N ARG A 17 1.15 23.37 -12.93
CA ARG A 17 2.36 23.58 -13.73
C ARG A 17 2.66 22.29 -14.50
N THR A 18 2.98 22.43 -15.78
CA THR A 18 3.26 21.29 -16.65
C THR A 18 4.62 21.42 -17.32
N ILE A 19 5.30 20.28 -17.48
CA ILE A 19 6.52 20.13 -18.25
C ILE A 19 6.16 19.54 -19.61
N PRO A 20 6.51 20.19 -20.73
CA PRO A 20 6.31 19.63 -22.05
C PRO A 20 7.20 18.38 -22.23
N GLN A 21 6.62 17.25 -22.63
CA GLN A 21 7.43 16.10 -23.01
C GLN A 21 7.97 16.28 -24.43
N HIS A 22 9.22 15.83 -24.65
CA HIS A 22 9.80 15.79 -25.98
C HIS A 22 8.98 14.84 -26.88
N GLU A 23 8.79 15.22 -28.14
CA GLU A 23 8.15 14.41 -29.20
C GLU A 23 6.67 14.03 -28.97
N GLY A 24 5.77 15.02 -28.95
CA GLY A 24 4.32 14.79 -29.21
C GLY A 24 3.56 13.98 -28.16
N LYS A 25 4.18 13.65 -27.01
CA LYS A 25 3.58 12.85 -25.92
C LYS A 25 2.78 13.67 -24.90
N GLY A 26 2.46 14.93 -25.22
CA GLY A 26 1.72 15.83 -24.34
C GLY A 26 2.58 16.44 -23.24
N SER A 27 1.93 17.00 -22.23
CA SER A 27 2.55 17.64 -21.07
C SER A 27 2.28 16.85 -19.80
N VAL A 28 3.27 16.72 -18.92
CA VAL A 28 3.10 16.05 -17.61
C VAL A 28 3.18 17.08 -16.50
N LEU A 29 2.45 16.86 -15.40
CA LEU A 29 2.50 17.76 -14.25
C LEU A 29 3.93 17.83 -13.67
N LEU A 30 4.33 19.01 -13.20
CA LEU A 30 5.63 19.23 -12.58
C LEU A 30 5.76 18.46 -11.25
N ARG A 31 4.67 18.42 -10.48
CA ARG A 31 4.55 17.62 -9.25
C ARG A 31 3.38 16.67 -9.31
N ASN A 32 3.56 15.51 -8.69
CA ASN A 32 2.51 14.51 -8.56
C ASN A 32 1.73 14.74 -7.26
N ARG A 33 0.46 14.39 -7.30
CA ARG A 33 -0.46 14.37 -6.16
C ARG A 33 -1.15 13.02 -6.15
N ASP A 34 -1.04 12.29 -5.05
CA ASP A 34 -1.66 10.98 -4.86
C ASP A 34 -2.74 11.02 -3.78
N GLU A 35 -3.82 10.24 -3.97
CA GLU A 35 -4.88 10.09 -2.97
C GLU A 35 -4.49 9.09 -1.90
N LEU A 36 -4.66 9.50 -0.65
CA LEU A 36 -4.44 8.68 0.53
C LEU A 36 -5.75 8.20 1.16
N ALA A 37 -6.87 8.28 0.44
CA ALA A 37 -8.17 7.81 0.91
C ALA A 37 -8.13 6.35 1.40
N PHE A 38 -7.25 5.52 0.80
CA PHE A 38 -7.05 4.13 1.20
C PHE A 38 -6.51 3.96 2.63
N LEU A 39 -5.86 4.98 3.20
CA LEU A 39 -5.34 4.93 4.58
C LEU A 39 -6.45 5.06 5.61
N SER A 40 -7.55 5.75 5.29
CA SER A 40 -8.62 6.00 6.26
C SER A 40 -9.49 4.75 6.50
N PRO A 41 -9.63 4.26 7.74
CA PRO A 41 -10.56 3.17 8.07
C PRO A 41 -12.00 3.47 7.66
N SER A 42 -12.43 4.74 7.79
CA SER A 42 -13.78 5.19 7.44
C SER A 42 -14.09 5.05 5.95
N HIS A 43 -13.07 4.98 5.08
CA HIS A 43 -13.24 4.72 3.65
C HIS A 43 -13.93 3.38 3.37
N TYR A 44 -13.83 2.42 4.29
CA TYR A 44 -14.32 1.06 4.10
C TYR A 44 -15.57 0.72 4.92
N LEU A 45 -15.99 1.59 5.83
CA LEU A 45 -17.05 1.29 6.82
C LEU A 45 -18.44 1.84 6.46
N ASN A 46 -18.62 2.48 5.28
CA ASN A 46 -19.92 3.01 4.80
C ASN A 46 -20.77 3.70 5.87
N ALA A 47 -20.15 4.43 6.80
CA ALA A 47 -20.90 5.25 7.75
C ALA A 47 -21.28 6.56 7.05
N ASP A 48 -22.57 6.92 7.07
CA ASP A 48 -23.18 8.16 6.57
C ASP A 48 -22.66 9.45 7.28
N SER A 49 -21.38 9.51 7.63
CA SER A 49 -20.82 10.51 8.52
C SER A 49 -19.80 11.39 7.81
N SER A 50 -20.25 12.62 7.49
CA SER A 50 -19.47 13.83 7.15
C SER A 50 -18.60 13.76 5.87
N PRO A 51 -18.33 14.90 5.21
CA PRO A 51 -17.33 14.92 4.15
C PRO A 51 -16.01 14.38 4.71
N GLN A 52 -15.54 13.28 4.11
CA GLN A 52 -14.26 12.65 4.40
C GLN A 52 -13.17 13.72 4.62
N ALA A 53 -12.36 13.55 5.66
CA ALA A 53 -11.04 14.17 5.67
C ALA A 53 -10.22 13.49 4.56
N GLN A 54 -10.42 13.96 3.32
CA GLN A 54 -9.67 13.50 2.17
C GLN A 54 -8.20 13.81 2.44
N ALA A 55 -7.36 12.79 2.37
CA ALA A 55 -5.94 12.93 2.60
C ALA A 55 -5.21 12.81 1.26
N TYR A 56 -4.23 13.68 1.06
CA TYR A 56 -3.45 13.79 -0.16
C TYR A 56 -1.97 13.78 0.16
N LEU A 57 -1.22 13.12 -0.72
CA LEU A 57 0.23 13.11 -0.72
C LEU A 57 0.70 13.99 -1.87
N HIS A 58 1.46 15.03 -1.57
CA HIS A 58 1.96 15.95 -2.58
C HIS A 58 3.48 15.85 -2.70
N ASP A 59 4.00 15.68 -3.92
CA ASP A 59 5.44 15.79 -4.18
C ASP A 59 5.83 17.27 -4.09
N THR A 60 6.76 17.60 -3.21
CA THR A 60 7.17 18.97 -2.92
C THR A 60 8.67 19.07 -2.74
N VAL A 61 9.20 20.30 -2.80
CA VAL A 61 10.63 20.58 -2.72
C VAL A 61 10.87 21.84 -1.89
N CYS A 62 11.73 21.71 -0.88
CA CYS A 62 12.38 22.85 -0.24
C CYS A 62 13.78 23.02 -0.81
N SER A 63 14.14 24.25 -1.19
CA SER A 63 15.49 24.57 -1.63
C SER A 63 15.97 25.87 -1.01
N ILE A 64 17.18 25.83 -0.47
CA ILE A 64 17.88 27.00 0.04
C ILE A 64 19.21 27.19 -0.65
N MET A 65 19.50 28.44 -1.00
CA MET A 65 20.78 28.83 -1.56
C MET A 65 21.22 30.14 -0.92
N ILE A 66 22.38 30.13 -0.28
CA ILE A 66 23.02 31.33 0.24
C ILE A 66 24.25 31.63 -0.60
N THR A 67 24.35 32.87 -1.07
CA THR A 67 25.44 33.35 -1.93
C THR A 67 25.83 34.76 -1.51
N GLY A 68 27.07 35.16 -1.71
CA GLY A 68 27.55 36.48 -1.30
C GLY A 68 29.02 36.68 -1.62
N GLN A 69 29.45 37.94 -1.58
CA GLN A 69 30.87 38.30 -1.71
C GLN A 69 31.61 38.05 -0.39
N ASP A 70 30.98 38.38 0.74
CA ASP A 70 31.51 38.19 2.08
C ASP A 70 30.37 38.08 3.11
N ASP A 71 30.73 38.00 4.40
CA ASP A 71 29.77 37.83 5.49
C ASP A 71 28.88 39.07 5.72
N ASN A 72 29.20 40.24 5.14
CA ASN A 72 28.40 41.46 5.20
C ASN A 72 27.53 41.67 3.94
N TYR A 73 27.95 41.11 2.80
CA TYR A 73 27.27 41.25 1.50
C TYR A 73 26.87 39.89 0.95
N TRP A 74 25.69 39.42 1.37
CA TRP A 74 25.12 38.13 0.99
C TRP A 74 23.63 38.21 0.70
N THR A 75 23.12 37.14 0.09
CA THR A 75 21.72 36.96 -0.28
C THR A 75 21.35 35.50 -0.05
N CYS A 76 20.22 35.27 0.60
CA CYS A 76 19.60 33.95 0.69
C CYS A 76 18.40 33.88 -0.26
N PHE A 77 18.38 32.86 -1.08
CA PHE A 77 17.23 32.45 -1.87
C PHE A 77 16.60 31.24 -1.19
N CYS A 78 15.35 31.39 -0.79
CA CYS A 78 14.51 30.31 -0.33
C CYS A 78 13.44 30.02 -1.38
N PHE A 79 13.36 28.77 -1.79
CA PHE A 79 12.24 28.24 -2.56
C PHE A 79 11.55 27.20 -1.69
N ASN A 80 10.49 27.63 -1.02
CA ASN A 80 9.61 26.73 -0.30
C ASN A 80 8.30 26.60 -1.07
N GLU A 81 7.98 25.40 -1.57
CA GLU A 81 6.70 25.10 -2.20
C GLU A 81 5.64 24.88 -1.09
N ASP A 82 5.33 25.94 -0.33
CA ASP A 82 4.28 25.98 0.71
C ASP A 82 2.88 26.11 0.08
N SER A 83 2.55 25.26 -0.88
CA SER A 83 1.23 25.29 -1.54
C SER A 83 0.10 24.66 -0.70
N PHE A 84 0.37 24.23 0.54
CA PHE A 84 -0.52 23.35 1.31
C PHE A 84 -0.98 23.92 2.66
N GLU A 85 -0.38 25.00 3.14
CA GLU A 85 -0.93 25.80 4.25
C GLU A 85 -2.01 26.73 3.69
N GLU A 86 -3.00 27.07 4.52
CA GLU A 86 -4.13 27.92 4.13
C GLU A 86 -3.63 29.14 3.34
N ARG A 87 -4.20 29.33 2.13
CA ARG A 87 -3.89 30.45 1.21
C ARG A 87 -4.01 31.84 1.83
N ASP A 88 -4.51 31.93 3.05
CA ASP A 88 -4.75 33.15 3.82
C ASP A 88 -3.51 33.63 4.59
N GLN A 89 -2.45 32.83 4.70
CA GLN A 89 -1.14 33.30 5.19
C GLN A 89 -0.22 33.63 4.02
N GLN A 90 -0.59 34.67 3.25
CA GLN A 90 0.36 35.30 2.35
C GLN A 90 1.53 35.84 3.17
N ARG A 91 2.65 35.09 3.22
CA ARG A 91 3.91 35.50 3.86
C ARG A 91 4.53 36.76 3.27
N LEU A 92 4.01 37.23 2.14
CA LEU A 92 4.31 38.53 1.57
C LEU A 92 3.12 39.46 1.87
N GLN A 93 3.07 40.00 3.09
CA GLN A 93 2.22 41.16 3.37
C GLN A 93 2.67 42.29 2.45
N THR A 94 1.72 42.93 1.76
CA THR A 94 1.98 44.15 1.01
C THR A 94 2.44 45.23 1.99
N GLU A 95 3.33 46.14 1.59
CA GLU A 95 3.88 47.23 2.43
C GLU A 95 2.80 48.13 3.11
N ASP A 96 1.53 47.98 2.73
CA ASP A 96 0.39 48.73 3.28
C ASP A 96 -0.26 48.07 4.52
N ASP A 97 0.06 46.80 4.83
CA ASP A 97 -0.50 46.05 5.98
C ASP A 97 0.42 46.02 7.21
N THR A 98 1.62 46.61 7.11
CA THR A 98 2.66 46.56 8.16
C THR A 98 2.41 47.44 9.39
N GLU A 99 1.30 48.17 9.49
CA GLU A 99 1.08 49.11 10.60
C GLU A 99 0.37 48.50 11.83
N GLN A 100 -0.04 47.22 11.83
CA GLN A 100 -0.88 46.72 12.93
C GLN A 100 -0.62 45.31 13.51
N ASP A 101 0.49 44.64 13.20
CA ASP A 101 0.83 43.41 13.94
C ASP A 101 2.29 43.41 14.43
N GLY A 102 2.47 42.98 15.68
CA GLY A 102 3.73 43.09 16.40
C GLY A 102 4.84 42.26 15.74
N GLY A 103 5.92 42.93 15.33
CA GLY A 103 7.22 42.33 15.02
C GLY A 103 7.16 41.18 14.02
N ALA A 104 7.05 41.50 12.73
CA ALA A 104 7.11 40.52 11.66
C ALA A 104 8.40 39.67 11.78
N GLY A 105 8.24 38.38 12.11
CA GLY A 105 9.33 37.42 12.11
C GLY A 105 9.94 37.27 10.71
N ASP A 106 11.18 36.79 10.64
CA ASP A 106 11.88 36.54 9.39
C ASP A 106 11.04 35.59 8.49
N PRO A 107 10.80 35.93 7.22
CA PRO A 107 9.87 35.18 6.36
C PRO A 107 10.39 33.80 5.92
N ILE A 108 11.69 33.51 6.11
CA ILE A 108 12.33 32.24 5.77
C ILE A 108 12.47 31.37 7.01
N THR A 109 12.87 31.92 8.15
CA THR A 109 13.09 31.16 9.39
C THR A 109 11.88 31.12 10.31
N GLY A 110 10.93 32.05 10.16
CA GLY A 110 9.73 32.19 10.99
C GLY A 110 10.01 32.66 12.43
N THR A 111 11.24 33.07 12.72
CA THR A 111 11.68 33.52 14.05
C THR A 111 11.83 35.03 14.09
N GLU A 112 11.71 35.64 15.27
CA GLU A 112 12.14 37.03 15.47
C GLU A 112 13.57 37.24 14.93
N GLU A 113 13.86 38.42 14.39
CA GLU A 113 15.21 38.75 13.94
C GLU A 113 16.19 38.58 15.10
N THR A 114 17.12 37.63 14.97
CA THR A 114 18.14 37.36 15.99
C THR A 114 19.52 37.72 15.46
N VAL A 115 20.52 37.70 16.34
CA VAL A 115 21.95 37.84 15.96
C VAL A 115 22.36 36.82 14.88
N ALA A 116 21.67 35.69 14.74
CA ALA A 116 21.90 34.71 13.69
C ALA A 116 21.63 35.27 12.27
N SER A 117 20.72 36.24 12.14
CA SER A 117 20.41 36.94 10.88
C SER A 117 21.58 37.80 10.37
N ILE A 118 22.63 38.00 11.19
CA ILE A 118 23.81 38.79 10.81
C ILE A 118 24.82 37.93 10.05
N PHE A 119 24.90 36.62 10.33
CA PHE A 119 25.93 35.74 9.77
C PHE A 119 25.34 34.74 8.76
N PRO A 120 25.73 34.78 7.48
CA PRO A 120 25.07 34.01 6.42
C PRO A 120 25.06 32.50 6.65
N ARG A 121 26.14 31.96 7.23
CA ARG A 121 26.27 30.52 7.46
C ARG A 121 25.36 30.07 8.60
N THR A 122 25.33 30.82 9.70
CA THR A 122 24.47 30.55 10.86
C THR A 122 23.00 30.71 10.48
N TYR A 123 22.68 31.75 9.70
CA TYR A 123 21.36 31.92 9.10
C TYR A 123 20.95 30.75 8.20
N GLY A 124 21.86 30.26 7.35
CA GLY A 124 21.61 29.09 6.51
C GLY A 124 21.33 27.82 7.28
N LEU A 125 22.03 27.60 8.40
CA LEU A 125 21.73 26.48 9.30
C LEU A 125 20.36 26.65 9.94
N GLN A 126 19.99 27.87 10.33
CA GLN A 126 18.69 28.16 10.93
C GLN A 126 17.53 27.93 9.96
N ALA A 127 17.65 28.46 8.74
CA ALA A 127 16.65 28.24 7.69
C ALA A 127 16.55 26.75 7.31
N LEU A 128 17.67 26.02 7.31
CA LEU A 128 17.66 24.58 7.11
C LEU A 128 16.91 23.85 8.26
N VAL A 129 17.15 24.22 9.51
CA VAL A 129 16.41 23.67 10.65
C VAL A 129 14.90 23.88 10.47
N SER A 130 14.46 25.08 10.08
CA SER A 130 13.04 25.36 9.83
C SER A 130 12.45 24.42 8.78
N PHE A 131 13.12 24.21 7.63
CA PHE A 131 12.62 23.26 6.62
C PHE A 131 12.61 21.81 7.10
N LEU A 132 13.64 21.40 7.84
CA LEU A 132 13.71 20.03 8.34
C LEU A 132 12.62 19.74 9.37
N LYS A 133 12.23 20.72 10.19
CA LYS A 133 11.07 20.61 11.08
C LYS A 133 9.79 20.39 10.30
N THR A 134 9.50 21.21 9.29
CA THR A 134 8.31 21.05 8.43
C THR A 134 8.31 19.67 7.75
N ILE A 135 9.44 19.23 7.22
CA ILE A 135 9.57 17.89 6.62
C ILE A 135 9.27 16.80 7.66
N CYS A 136 9.84 16.91 8.86
CA CYS A 136 9.64 15.97 9.95
C CYS A 136 8.17 15.90 10.38
N GLU A 137 7.49 17.04 10.50
CA GLU A 137 6.07 17.11 10.84
C GLU A 137 5.20 16.34 9.85
N HIS A 138 5.40 16.56 8.54
CA HIS A 138 4.68 15.80 7.52
C HIS A 138 5.00 14.30 7.56
N GLN A 139 6.24 13.92 7.87
CA GLN A 139 6.60 12.52 8.01
C GLN A 139 5.96 11.85 9.22
N CYS A 140 5.90 12.54 10.37
CA CYS A 140 5.18 12.06 11.54
C CYS A 140 3.69 11.85 11.23
N MET A 141 3.05 12.83 10.58
CA MET A 141 1.64 12.67 10.15
C MET A 141 1.45 11.47 9.23
N LEU A 142 2.35 11.27 8.25
CA LEU A 142 2.29 10.09 7.38
C LEU A 142 2.47 8.80 8.18
N GLN A 143 3.46 8.73 9.07
CA GLN A 143 3.67 7.57 9.93
C GLN A 143 2.40 7.20 10.71
N GLU A 144 1.79 8.16 11.40
CA GLU A 144 0.55 7.96 12.16
C GLU A 144 -0.58 7.41 11.27
N ARG A 145 -0.79 8.00 10.09
CA ARG A 145 -1.84 7.53 9.15
C ARG A 145 -1.60 6.11 8.64
N PHE A 146 -0.35 5.75 8.39
CA PHE A 146 0.00 4.38 7.99
C PHE A 146 -0.20 3.39 9.14
N GLU A 147 0.14 3.77 10.38
CA GLU A 147 -0.09 2.95 11.57
C GLU A 147 -1.59 2.72 11.83
N GLU A 148 -2.40 3.78 11.79
CA GLU A 148 -3.86 3.72 11.95
C GLU A 148 -4.47 2.76 10.92
N SER A 149 -4.10 2.92 9.65
CA SER A 149 -4.58 2.07 8.56
C SER A 149 -4.19 0.60 8.76
N LEU A 150 -2.92 0.34 9.08
CA LEU A 150 -2.42 -1.01 9.28
C LEU A 150 -3.11 -1.69 10.47
N THR A 151 -3.25 -0.98 11.58
CA THR A 151 -3.91 -1.46 12.79
C THR A 151 -5.35 -1.85 12.51
N PHE A 152 -6.08 -1.02 11.76
CA PHE A 152 -7.45 -1.31 11.35
C PHE A 152 -7.55 -2.63 10.56
N PHE A 153 -6.70 -2.82 9.54
CA PHE A 153 -6.77 -4.01 8.68
C PHE A 153 -6.25 -5.30 9.34
N THR A 154 -5.29 -5.19 10.25
CA THR A 154 -4.61 -6.33 10.89
C THR A 154 -5.23 -6.74 12.22
N LYS A 155 -5.63 -5.79 13.07
CA LYS A 155 -6.19 -6.08 14.41
C LYS A 155 -7.71 -5.97 14.39
N ASP A 156 -8.23 -4.82 13.99
CA ASP A 156 -9.65 -4.51 14.19
C ASP A 156 -10.54 -5.33 13.27
N LEU A 157 -10.17 -5.48 12.00
CA LEU A 157 -10.90 -6.30 11.03
C LEU A 157 -10.96 -7.78 11.44
N LEU A 158 -9.89 -8.31 12.04
CA LEU A 158 -9.83 -9.69 12.51
C LEU A 158 -10.65 -9.88 13.80
N GLN A 159 -10.57 -8.93 14.74
CA GLN A 159 -11.26 -9.03 16.03
C GLN A 159 -12.75 -8.73 15.93
N LEU A 160 -13.15 -7.72 15.16
CA LEU A 160 -14.54 -7.26 15.06
C LEU A 160 -15.38 -8.10 14.09
N ARG A 161 -14.78 -9.08 13.39
CA ARG A 161 -15.45 -9.86 12.33
C ARG A 161 -16.27 -8.97 11.38
N ILE A 162 -15.70 -7.82 11.01
CA ILE A 162 -16.31 -6.91 10.03
C ILE A 162 -16.30 -7.65 8.68
N LYS A 163 -17.41 -8.34 8.40
CA LYS A 163 -17.61 -9.14 7.17
C LYS A 163 -17.84 -8.25 5.94
N GLU A 164 -17.86 -6.94 6.11
CA GLU A 164 -18.26 -5.99 5.07
C GLU A 164 -17.15 -5.73 4.06
N ILE A 165 -15.87 -5.87 4.46
CA ILE A 165 -14.74 -5.57 3.56
C ILE A 165 -14.36 -6.82 2.78
N GLY A 166 -14.74 -6.85 1.50
CA GLY A 166 -14.44 -7.97 0.60
C GLY A 166 -12.93 -8.13 0.31
N PRO A 167 -12.48 -9.35 -0.04
CA PRO A 167 -11.06 -9.65 -0.27
C PRO A 167 -10.42 -8.81 -1.39
N LYS A 168 -11.21 -8.33 -2.35
CA LYS A 168 -10.74 -7.43 -3.41
C LYS A 168 -10.32 -6.06 -2.88
N GLU A 169 -11.08 -5.49 -1.94
CA GLU A 169 -10.75 -4.19 -1.35
C GLU A 169 -9.50 -4.28 -0.48
N ILE A 170 -9.37 -5.35 0.31
CA ILE A 170 -8.15 -5.64 1.07
C ILE A 170 -6.94 -5.79 0.13
N HIS A 171 -7.12 -6.46 -1.01
CA HIS A 171 -6.06 -6.58 -1.99
C HIS A 171 -5.64 -5.22 -2.57
N LYS A 172 -6.62 -4.37 -2.90
CA LYS A 172 -6.42 -3.02 -3.43
C LYS A 172 -5.72 -2.13 -2.40
N TRP A 173 -6.22 -2.11 -1.16
CA TRP A 173 -5.61 -1.44 -0.02
C TRP A 173 -4.15 -1.84 0.14
N GLY A 174 -3.85 -3.13 0.32
CA GLY A 174 -2.48 -3.57 0.56
C GLY A 174 -1.55 -3.36 -0.65
N LYS A 175 -2.08 -3.22 -1.87
CA LYS A 175 -1.28 -2.81 -3.02
C LYS A 175 -0.94 -1.33 -2.95
N ALA A 176 -1.93 -0.47 -2.69
CA ALA A 176 -1.74 0.98 -2.54
C ALA A 176 -0.81 1.29 -1.36
N PHE A 177 -1.09 0.72 -0.18
CA PHE A 177 -0.29 0.86 1.03
C PHE A 177 1.19 0.63 0.79
N ARG A 178 1.56 -0.52 0.20
CA ARG A 178 2.97 -0.84 -0.06
C ARG A 178 3.61 0.01 -1.14
N SER A 179 2.84 0.39 -2.17
CA SER A 179 3.36 1.24 -3.24
C SER A 179 3.65 2.64 -2.73
N THR A 180 2.73 3.21 -1.96
CA THR A 180 2.88 4.56 -1.39
C THR A 180 3.94 4.57 -0.29
N SER A 181 3.97 3.58 0.63
CA SER A 181 5.03 3.51 1.65
C SER A 181 6.41 3.33 1.02
N ALA A 182 6.55 2.53 -0.05
CA ALA A 182 7.81 2.39 -0.77
C ALA A 182 8.29 3.71 -1.40
N GLN A 183 7.38 4.52 -1.93
CA GLN A 183 7.71 5.84 -2.49
C GLN A 183 8.16 6.81 -1.40
N ILE A 184 7.41 6.89 -0.29
CA ILE A 184 7.73 7.77 0.84
C ILE A 184 9.09 7.37 1.44
N THR A 185 9.29 6.08 1.69
CA THR A 185 10.54 5.58 2.29
C THR A 185 11.75 5.83 1.41
N ALA A 186 11.63 5.63 0.09
CA ALA A 186 12.70 5.96 -0.85
C ALA A 186 13.03 7.46 -0.84
N ARG A 187 12.02 8.32 -0.71
CA ARG A 187 12.20 9.77 -0.63
C ARG A 187 12.90 10.18 0.68
N ASN A 188 12.46 9.62 1.80
CA ASN A 188 13.06 9.88 3.11
C ASN A 188 14.52 9.40 3.16
N THR A 189 14.84 8.25 2.58
CA THR A 189 16.24 7.78 2.44
C THR A 189 17.09 8.78 1.65
N ASN A 190 16.58 9.36 0.56
CA ASN A 190 17.31 10.39 -0.20
C ASN A 190 17.61 11.63 0.66
N ILE A 191 16.65 12.10 1.46
CA ILE A 191 16.85 13.23 2.38
C ILE A 191 17.92 12.88 3.41
N LEU A 192 17.82 11.70 4.03
CA LEU A 192 18.78 11.23 5.02
C LEU A 192 20.21 11.11 4.45
N ASP A 193 20.34 10.60 3.23
CA ASP A 193 21.64 10.51 2.54
C ASP A 193 22.23 11.89 2.27
N LYS A 194 21.40 12.86 1.82
CA LYS A 194 21.83 14.25 1.61
C LYS A 194 22.26 14.92 2.91
N LEU A 195 21.50 14.75 3.99
CA LEU A 195 21.84 15.29 5.30
C LEU A 195 23.12 14.67 5.85
N LYS A 196 23.30 13.36 5.64
CA LYS A 196 24.55 12.69 6.00
C LYS A 196 25.74 13.27 5.24
N VAL A 197 25.65 13.41 3.92
CA VAL A 197 26.73 14.03 3.13
C VAL A 197 27.00 15.46 3.58
N PHE A 198 25.96 16.23 3.85
CA PHE A 198 26.10 17.60 4.36
C PHE A 198 26.86 17.63 5.69
N LEU A 199 26.45 16.83 6.69
CA LEU A 199 27.08 16.82 8.01
C LEU A 199 28.51 16.23 7.99
N ASP A 200 28.70 15.12 7.29
CA ASP A 200 29.97 14.37 7.28
C ASP A 200 31.03 15.01 6.37
N VAL A 201 30.61 15.59 5.23
CA VAL A 201 31.53 16.07 4.18
C VAL A 201 31.59 17.59 4.12
N GLU A 202 30.45 18.27 4.08
CA GLU A 202 30.43 19.73 3.91
C GLU A 202 30.75 20.46 5.22
N VAL A 203 30.04 20.10 6.30
CA VAL A 203 30.30 20.60 7.65
C VAL A 203 31.53 19.94 8.24
N GLY A 204 31.74 18.64 7.96
CA GLY A 204 32.90 17.89 8.43
C GLY A 204 32.99 17.84 9.95
N LEU A 205 31.90 17.39 10.60
CA LEU A 205 31.87 17.25 12.06
C LEU A 205 32.89 16.19 12.52
N ASP A 206 33.77 16.57 13.45
CA ASP A 206 34.70 15.64 14.09
C ASP A 206 34.04 14.86 15.25
N ALA A 207 34.84 14.06 15.97
CA ALA A 207 34.35 13.25 17.09
C ALA A 207 33.76 14.08 18.24
N ASP A 208 34.15 15.35 18.36
CA ASP A 208 33.66 16.29 19.37
C ASP A 208 32.48 17.13 18.84
N ALA A 209 31.93 16.76 17.68
CA ALA A 209 30.89 17.49 16.94
C ALA A 209 31.29 18.91 16.54
N ILE A 210 32.59 19.15 16.35
CA ILE A 210 33.12 20.46 15.95
C ILE A 210 33.23 20.52 14.42
N PRO A 211 32.70 21.56 13.75
CA PRO A 211 32.72 21.67 12.29
C PRO A 211 34.14 21.96 11.77
N ARG A 212 34.74 21.01 11.06
CA ARG A 212 36.09 21.15 10.45
C ARG A 212 36.06 21.48 8.95
N GLY A 213 34.90 21.38 8.32
CA GLY A 213 34.70 21.69 6.92
C GLY A 213 35.11 23.12 6.60
N ARG A 214 35.78 23.31 5.46
CA ARG A 214 36.37 24.61 5.07
C ARG A 214 35.38 25.77 5.11
N LEU A 215 34.13 25.52 4.74
CA LEU A 215 33.08 26.53 4.71
C LEU A 215 32.46 26.80 6.09
N PHE A 216 32.59 25.88 7.04
CA PHE A 216 31.93 25.95 8.36
C PHE A 216 32.92 26.09 9.53
N GLN A 217 34.23 26.05 9.27
CA GLN A 217 35.29 26.18 10.28
C GLN A 217 35.20 27.49 11.08
N SER A 218 34.67 28.57 10.51
CA SER A 218 34.49 29.84 11.24
C SER A 218 33.44 29.75 12.35
N LEU A 219 32.61 28.70 12.37
CA LEU A 219 31.49 28.54 13.29
C LEU A 219 31.84 27.71 14.54
N GLN A 220 33.09 27.26 14.69
CA GLN A 220 33.50 26.40 15.80
C GLN A 220 33.25 27.03 17.17
N ASP A 221 33.40 28.36 17.26
CA ASP A 221 33.19 29.14 18.48
C ASP A 221 31.81 29.81 18.53
N ASP A 222 30.94 29.58 17.53
CA ASP A 222 29.58 30.14 17.50
C ASP A 222 28.60 29.21 18.25
N PRO A 223 28.13 29.58 19.45
CA PRO A 223 27.24 28.73 20.24
C PRO A 223 25.88 28.53 19.57
N ILE A 224 25.43 29.47 18.74
CA ILE A 224 24.17 29.36 18.00
C ILE A 224 24.31 28.35 16.88
N ALA A 225 25.37 28.46 16.06
CA ALA A 225 25.64 27.50 15.00
C ALA A 225 25.81 26.08 15.53
N MET A 226 26.55 25.91 16.64
CA MET A 226 26.74 24.61 17.29
C MET A 226 25.44 24.02 17.85
N ARG A 227 24.49 24.86 18.28
CA ARG A 227 23.14 24.39 18.66
C ARG A 227 22.34 23.95 17.43
N LEU A 228 22.35 24.74 16.37
CA LEU A 228 21.63 24.44 15.12
C LEU A 228 22.15 23.15 14.46
N LEU A 229 23.46 22.91 14.47
CA LEU A 229 24.04 21.67 13.95
C LEU A 229 23.58 20.43 14.72
N ARG A 230 23.49 20.53 16.06
CA ARG A 230 22.92 19.46 16.90
C ARG A 230 21.45 19.24 16.59
N GLU A 231 20.69 20.31 16.45
CA GLU A 231 19.27 20.26 16.09
C GLU A 231 19.02 19.62 14.72
N ILE A 232 19.87 19.91 13.72
CA ILE A 232 19.83 19.22 12.42
C ILE A 232 20.08 17.72 12.58
N ASP A 233 21.05 17.31 13.38
CA ASP A 233 21.35 15.89 13.61
C ASP A 233 20.23 15.18 14.40
N ASP A 234 19.59 15.86 15.34
CA ASP A 234 18.45 15.31 16.08
C ASP A 234 17.23 15.14 15.17
N ILE A 235 16.86 16.15 14.38
CA ILE A 235 15.78 16.02 13.39
C ILE A 235 16.10 14.91 12.37
N ARG A 236 17.37 14.77 11.95
CA ARG A 236 17.79 13.67 11.07
C ARG A 236 17.53 12.30 11.71
N LYS A 237 17.71 12.14 13.03
CA LYS A 237 17.40 10.90 13.73
C LYS A 237 15.89 10.67 13.80
N ASP A 238 15.10 11.70 14.03
CA ASP A 238 13.63 11.61 14.06
C ASP A 238 13.08 11.17 12.70
N ILE A 239 13.58 11.78 11.61
CA ILE A 239 13.27 11.37 10.22
C ILE A 239 13.66 9.90 9.98
N LEU A 240 14.82 9.47 10.49
CA LEU A 240 15.30 8.10 10.36
C LEU A 240 14.38 7.12 11.10
N GLU A 241 13.98 7.44 12.32
CA GLU A 241 13.07 6.62 13.13
C GLU A 241 11.70 6.47 12.44
N ALA A 242 11.09 7.58 12.04
CA ALA A 242 9.82 7.57 11.30
C ALA A 242 9.91 6.74 10.01
N ASN A 243 11.03 6.86 9.29
CA ASN A 243 11.26 6.08 8.08
C ASN A 243 11.41 4.57 8.36
N GLN A 244 12.06 4.20 9.46
CA GLN A 244 12.19 2.80 9.88
C GLN A 244 10.84 2.20 10.28
N GLU A 245 9.99 2.96 10.97
CA GLU A 245 8.62 2.52 11.28
C GLU A 245 7.78 2.29 10.03
N LEU A 246 7.85 3.20 9.04
CA LEU A 246 7.18 2.99 7.75
C LEU A 246 7.65 1.72 7.02
N ILE A 247 8.94 1.38 7.12
CA ILE A 247 9.49 0.13 6.58
C ILE A 247 8.90 -1.07 7.34
N ARG A 248 8.85 -1.03 8.68
CA ARG A 248 8.26 -2.09 9.52
C ARG A 248 6.77 -2.30 9.21
N TYR A 249 6.01 -1.22 9.01
CA TYR A 249 4.60 -1.29 8.65
C TYR A 249 4.40 -1.95 7.28
N LYS A 250 5.26 -1.65 6.31
CA LYS A 250 5.26 -2.31 5.00
C LYS A 250 5.51 -3.81 5.12
N GLU A 251 6.50 -4.22 5.93
CA GLU A 251 6.83 -5.62 6.18
C GLU A 251 5.66 -6.36 6.85
N THR A 252 5.02 -5.74 7.84
CA THR A 252 3.83 -6.27 8.52
C THR A 252 2.66 -6.44 7.55
N CYS A 253 2.43 -5.47 6.66
CA CYS A 253 1.43 -5.57 5.60
C CYS A 253 1.74 -6.74 4.63
N ASP A 254 3.02 -6.95 4.31
CA ASP A 254 3.46 -8.07 3.47
C ASP A 254 3.24 -9.43 4.14
N GLU A 255 3.48 -9.53 5.44
CA GLU A 255 3.18 -10.72 6.24
C GLU A 255 1.69 -11.02 6.30
N PHE A 256 0.88 -10.03 6.68
CA PHE A 256 -0.58 -10.16 6.69
C PHE A 256 -1.14 -10.65 5.36
N ARG A 257 -0.61 -10.15 4.23
CA ARG A 257 -1.02 -10.59 2.89
C ARG A 257 -0.57 -12.00 2.56
N ARG A 258 0.58 -12.45 3.09
CA ARG A 258 1.05 -13.83 2.92
C ARG A 258 0.15 -14.79 3.70
N GLU A 259 -0.13 -14.51 4.96
CA GLU A 259 -1.04 -15.30 5.80
C GLU A 259 -2.42 -15.45 5.15
N ARG A 260 -3.05 -14.33 4.76
CA ARG A 260 -4.35 -14.34 4.07
C ARG A 260 -4.38 -15.16 2.79
N LYS A 261 -3.28 -15.21 2.03
CA LYS A 261 -3.20 -16.04 0.80
C LYS A 261 -3.12 -17.52 1.15
N THR A 262 -2.40 -17.87 2.21
CA THR A 262 -2.32 -19.25 2.72
C THR A 262 -3.68 -19.71 3.20
N ASP A 263 -4.39 -18.90 4.01
CA ASP A 263 -5.73 -19.21 4.49
C ASP A 263 -6.72 -19.48 3.35
N GLN A 264 -6.71 -18.62 2.32
CA GLN A 264 -7.57 -18.79 1.14
C GLN A 264 -7.26 -20.08 0.37
N PHE A 265 -5.98 -20.47 0.32
CA PHE A 265 -5.56 -21.70 -0.34
C PHE A 265 -6.01 -22.93 0.44
N GLU A 266 -5.88 -22.91 1.76
CA GLU A 266 -6.33 -23.97 2.66
C GLU A 266 -7.86 -24.14 2.64
N GLU A 267 -8.61 -23.03 2.70
CA GLU A 267 -10.08 -23.03 2.55
C GLU A 267 -10.51 -23.56 1.18
N GLY A 268 -9.83 -23.16 0.10
CA GLY A 268 -10.10 -23.68 -1.24
C GLY A 268 -9.89 -25.19 -1.33
N HIS A 269 -8.84 -25.71 -0.69
CA HIS A 269 -8.57 -27.15 -0.63
C HIS A 269 -9.57 -27.91 0.22
N SER A 270 -9.99 -27.37 1.36
CA SER A 270 -11.00 -28.01 2.21
C SER A 270 -12.35 -28.12 1.49
N LEU A 271 -12.79 -27.05 0.82
CA LEU A 271 -14.01 -27.03 0.00
C LEU A 271 -13.93 -28.02 -1.18
N ALA A 272 -12.79 -28.08 -1.86
CA ALA A 272 -12.59 -29.04 -2.95
C ALA A 272 -12.65 -30.50 -2.44
N ASN A 273 -12.06 -30.77 -1.27
CA ASN A 273 -12.10 -32.08 -0.64
C ASN A 273 -13.53 -32.47 -0.20
N GLU A 274 -14.30 -31.53 0.34
CA GLU A 274 -15.72 -31.74 0.68
C GLU A 274 -16.57 -32.01 -0.55
N ALA A 275 -16.41 -31.21 -1.62
CA ALA A 275 -17.10 -31.43 -2.88
C ALA A 275 -16.78 -32.81 -3.47
N GLN A 276 -15.53 -33.25 -3.38
CA GLN A 276 -15.11 -34.59 -3.82
C GLN A 276 -15.76 -35.71 -2.98
N LYS A 277 -15.83 -35.57 -1.65
CA LYS A 277 -16.52 -36.52 -0.78
C LYS A 277 -18.01 -36.59 -1.10
N LEU A 278 -18.67 -35.45 -1.29
CA LEU A 278 -20.08 -35.38 -1.64
C LEU A 278 -20.34 -36.04 -3.00
N GLN A 279 -19.45 -35.83 -3.97
CA GLN A 279 -19.52 -36.49 -5.27
C GLN A 279 -19.32 -38.02 -5.17
N GLN A 280 -18.48 -38.51 -4.25
CA GLN A 280 -18.32 -39.95 -4.00
C GLN A 280 -19.57 -40.57 -3.37
N LEU A 281 -20.20 -39.88 -2.41
CA LEU A 281 -21.46 -40.32 -1.81
C LEU A 281 -22.59 -40.40 -2.85
N LEU A 282 -22.73 -39.38 -3.69
CA LEU A 282 -23.72 -39.39 -4.78
C LEU A 282 -23.51 -40.57 -5.74
N LYS A 283 -22.25 -40.92 -6.07
CA LYS A 283 -21.94 -42.09 -6.90
C LYS A 283 -22.33 -43.41 -6.22
N ALA A 284 -22.09 -43.53 -4.91
CA ALA A 284 -22.45 -44.72 -4.14
C ALA A 284 -23.98 -44.90 -4.06
N ILE A 285 -24.72 -43.81 -3.80
CA ILE A 285 -26.19 -43.81 -3.79
C ILE A 285 -26.73 -44.22 -5.16
N ALA A 286 -26.20 -43.65 -6.25
CA ALA A 286 -26.62 -44.01 -7.61
C ALA A 286 -26.39 -45.50 -7.91
N ALA A 287 -25.25 -46.06 -7.49
CA ALA A 287 -24.97 -47.49 -7.65
C ALA A 287 -25.96 -48.37 -6.87
N LEU A 288 -26.26 -48.01 -5.62
CA LEU A 288 -27.23 -48.72 -4.79
C LEU A 288 -28.62 -48.70 -5.43
N GLN A 289 -29.03 -47.56 -6.00
CA GLN A 289 -30.32 -47.39 -6.65
C GLN A 289 -30.45 -48.24 -7.92
N ILE A 290 -29.37 -48.41 -8.69
CA ILE A 290 -29.33 -49.34 -9.82
C ILE A 290 -29.56 -50.78 -9.35
N VAL A 291 -28.84 -51.21 -8.30
CA VAL A 291 -28.97 -52.57 -7.75
C VAL A 291 -30.40 -52.82 -7.23
N LEU A 292 -30.96 -51.88 -6.49
CA LEU A 292 -32.32 -51.97 -5.97
C LEU A 292 -33.35 -52.03 -7.10
N SER A 293 -33.15 -51.27 -8.17
CA SER A 293 -34.03 -51.27 -9.36
C SER A 293 -34.02 -52.62 -10.08
N ILE A 294 -32.87 -53.31 -10.14
CA ILE A 294 -32.77 -54.65 -10.71
C ILE A 294 -33.53 -55.66 -9.83
N LEU A 295 -33.35 -55.59 -8.51
CA LEU A 295 -34.03 -56.46 -7.55
C LEU A 295 -35.56 -56.27 -7.55
N THR A 296 -36.05 -55.03 -7.60
CA THR A 296 -37.49 -54.77 -7.68
C THR A 296 -38.09 -55.25 -8.99
N LEU A 297 -37.37 -55.10 -10.11
CA LEU A 297 -37.78 -55.65 -11.39
C LEU A 297 -37.89 -57.18 -11.32
N ALA A 298 -36.88 -57.87 -10.75
CA ALA A 298 -36.92 -59.31 -10.51
C ALA A 298 -38.11 -59.74 -9.61
N ALA A 299 -38.38 -58.99 -8.54
CA ALA A 299 -39.50 -59.28 -7.65
C ALA A 299 -40.86 -59.12 -8.35
N GLN A 300 -41.04 -58.06 -9.17
CA GLN A 300 -42.25 -57.87 -9.97
C GLN A 300 -42.46 -59.02 -10.95
N LEU A 301 -41.39 -59.51 -11.58
CA LEU A 301 -41.43 -60.64 -12.50
C LEU A 301 -41.83 -61.95 -11.83
N PHE A 302 -41.29 -62.23 -10.64
CA PHE A 302 -41.70 -63.39 -9.84
C PHE A 302 -43.14 -63.29 -9.35
N SER A 303 -43.61 -62.10 -8.98
CA SER A 303 -45.02 -61.91 -8.60
C SER A 303 -45.99 -62.13 -9.77
N ALA A 304 -45.59 -61.74 -10.99
CA ALA A 304 -46.36 -61.96 -12.21
C ALA A 304 -46.40 -63.44 -12.65
N TRP A 305 -45.52 -64.28 -12.09
CA TRP A 305 -45.49 -65.72 -12.34
C TRP A 305 -46.76 -66.45 -11.87
N GLY A 306 -47.46 -65.89 -10.87
CA GLY A 306 -48.73 -66.44 -10.39
C GLY A 306 -49.92 -66.30 -11.36
N VAL A 307 -49.77 -65.52 -12.46
CA VAL A 307 -50.92 -65.09 -13.29
C VAL A 307 -50.78 -65.44 -14.78
N SER A 308 -49.63 -65.88 -15.30
CA SER A 308 -49.42 -65.97 -16.77
C SER A 308 -48.89 -67.31 -17.31
N SER A 309 -49.33 -67.66 -18.52
CA SER A 309 -48.99 -68.90 -19.23
C SER A 309 -47.48 -69.08 -19.44
N ARG A 310 -47.01 -70.33 -19.39
CA ARG A 310 -45.60 -70.75 -19.52
C ARG A 310 -44.84 -70.11 -20.71
N VAL A 311 -45.53 -69.73 -21.78
CA VAL A 311 -44.94 -69.12 -22.98
C VAL A 311 -44.59 -67.65 -22.77
N GLY A 312 -45.45 -66.89 -22.09
CA GLY A 312 -45.19 -65.47 -21.77
C GLY A 312 -43.99 -65.29 -20.85
N PHE A 313 -43.80 -66.21 -19.91
CA PHE A 313 -42.65 -66.21 -18.99
C PHE A 313 -41.32 -66.42 -19.70
N ILE A 314 -41.25 -67.32 -20.69
CA ILE A 314 -40.02 -67.56 -21.47
C ILE A 314 -39.64 -66.32 -22.28
N ILE A 315 -40.61 -65.67 -22.92
CA ILE A 315 -40.40 -64.44 -23.70
C ILE A 315 -39.91 -63.30 -22.78
N LEU A 316 -40.50 -63.17 -21.61
CA LEU A 316 -40.16 -62.17 -20.59
C LEU A 316 -38.73 -62.37 -20.06
N VAL A 317 -38.36 -63.61 -19.70
CA VAL A 317 -37.00 -63.98 -19.26
C VAL A 317 -35.97 -63.67 -20.35
N LEU A 318 -36.25 -64.01 -21.60
CA LEU A 318 -35.41 -63.63 -22.73
C LEU A 318 -35.25 -62.12 -22.86
N PHE A 319 -36.34 -61.35 -22.68
CA PHE A 319 -36.30 -59.90 -22.75
C PHE A 319 -35.42 -59.29 -21.65
N ILE A 320 -35.50 -59.81 -20.42
CA ILE A 320 -34.66 -59.37 -19.30
C ILE A 320 -33.20 -59.72 -19.53
N VAL A 321 -32.92 -60.93 -20.03
CA VAL A 321 -31.54 -61.35 -20.36
C VAL A 321 -30.96 -60.41 -21.43
N VAL A 322 -31.73 -60.08 -22.46
CA VAL A 322 -31.31 -59.12 -23.50
C VAL A 322 -31.08 -57.72 -22.90
N ILE A 323 -31.99 -57.22 -22.05
CA ILE A 323 -31.79 -55.93 -21.36
C ILE A 323 -30.54 -55.95 -20.48
N CYS A 324 -30.29 -57.02 -19.72
CA CYS A 324 -29.11 -57.16 -18.87
C CYS A 324 -27.81 -57.19 -19.68
N ILE A 325 -27.81 -57.87 -20.83
CA ILE A 325 -26.67 -57.90 -21.76
C ILE A 325 -26.44 -56.50 -22.35
N ILE A 326 -27.49 -55.83 -22.84
CA ILE A 326 -27.37 -54.47 -23.40
C ILE A 326 -26.89 -53.49 -22.32
N SER A 327 -27.43 -53.57 -21.12
CA SER A 327 -27.04 -52.71 -19.98
C SER A 327 -25.57 -52.93 -19.60
N SER A 328 -25.11 -54.18 -19.60
CA SER A 328 -23.72 -54.54 -19.33
C SER A 328 -22.79 -54.04 -20.43
N VAL A 329 -23.17 -54.14 -21.70
CA VAL A 329 -22.39 -53.62 -22.84
C VAL A 329 -22.32 -52.09 -22.81
N VAL A 330 -23.44 -51.40 -22.54
CA VAL A 330 -23.48 -49.93 -22.43
C VAL A 330 -22.66 -49.45 -21.24
N PHE A 331 -22.75 -50.12 -20.09
CA PHE A 331 -21.94 -49.81 -18.91
C PHE A 331 -20.46 -50.02 -19.18
N PHE A 332 -20.08 -51.12 -19.85
CA PHE A 332 -18.71 -51.39 -20.24
C PHE A 332 -18.18 -50.33 -21.22
N TRP A 333 -18.99 -49.91 -22.19
CA TRP A 333 -18.63 -48.83 -23.12
C TRP A 333 -18.45 -47.50 -22.37
N MET A 334 -19.36 -47.12 -21.48
CA MET A 334 -19.23 -45.88 -20.67
C MET A 334 -17.93 -45.86 -19.85
N LEU A 335 -17.59 -47.00 -19.23
CA LEU A 335 -16.33 -47.17 -18.47
C LEU A 335 -15.09 -47.04 -19.36
N TRP A 336 -15.14 -47.63 -20.56
CA TRP A 336 -14.05 -47.56 -21.53
C TRP A 336 -13.87 -46.14 -22.08
N LYS A 337 -14.97 -45.44 -22.37
CA LYS A 337 -14.97 -44.05 -22.83
C LYS A 337 -14.40 -43.11 -21.76
N GLY A 338 -14.74 -43.33 -20.48
CA GLY A 338 -14.16 -42.58 -19.36
C GLY A 338 -12.64 -42.73 -19.23
N ARG A 339 -12.12 -43.96 -19.39
CA ARG A 339 -10.67 -44.24 -19.38
C ARG A 339 -9.96 -43.66 -20.60
N LEU A 340 -10.56 -43.72 -21.78
CA LEU A 340 -10.03 -43.10 -23.01
C LEU A 340 -9.94 -41.58 -22.88
N VAL A 341 -10.96 -40.91 -22.35
CA VAL A 341 -10.94 -39.46 -22.14
C VAL A 341 -9.86 -39.05 -21.14
N GLN A 342 -9.65 -39.81 -20.06
CA GLN A 342 -8.57 -39.57 -19.11
C GLN A 342 -7.18 -39.78 -19.73
N LEU A 343 -7.01 -40.80 -20.58
CA LEU A 343 -5.76 -41.02 -21.32
C LEU A 343 -5.49 -39.90 -22.32
N PHE A 344 -6.50 -39.44 -23.06
CA PHE A 344 -6.36 -38.33 -23.99
C PHE A 344 -6.09 -36.98 -23.30
N GLN A 345 -6.68 -36.72 -22.12
CA GLN A 345 -6.33 -35.53 -21.33
C GLN A 345 -4.89 -35.61 -20.79
N LYS A 346 -4.43 -36.79 -20.35
CA LYS A 346 -3.06 -36.98 -19.85
C LYS A 346 -2.00 -36.83 -20.95
N VAL A 347 -2.31 -37.23 -22.18
CA VAL A 347 -1.44 -37.01 -23.35
C VAL A 347 -1.45 -35.55 -23.82
N ARG A 348 -2.58 -34.83 -23.67
CA ARG A 348 -2.71 -33.43 -24.12
C ARG A 348 -2.14 -32.40 -23.13
N TYR A 349 -2.05 -32.73 -21.84
CA TYR A 349 -1.52 -31.84 -20.80
C TYR A 349 -0.18 -32.31 -20.19
N GLY A 350 0.38 -33.43 -20.65
CA GLY A 350 1.69 -33.95 -20.22
C GLY A 350 2.90 -33.38 -20.97
N HIS A 351 2.68 -32.44 -21.90
CA HIS A 351 3.72 -31.65 -22.56
C HIS A 351 3.41 -30.16 -22.38
N GLN A 352 3.66 -29.66 -21.18
CA GLN A 352 4.02 -28.26 -20.93
C GLN A 352 4.95 -28.19 -19.74
#